data_AF-A0A2N2V0G6-F1
#
_entry.id   AF-A0A2N2V0G6-F1
#
_cell.length_a   1.000
_cell.length_b   1.000
_cell.length_c   1.000
_cell.angle_alpha   90.00
_cell.angle_beta   90.00
_cell.angle_gamma   90.00
#
_symmetry.space_group_name_H-M   'P 1'
#
loop_
_entity.id
_entity.type
_entity.pdbx_description
1 polymer ?
#
loop_
_entity_poly.entity_id
_entity_poly.type
_entity_poly.pdbx_seq_one_letter_code
_entity_poly.pdbx_strand_id
1 'polypeptide(L)'
;MPGLLIVALAGSLLIHGAALFGTDFELFGDEPATPMLQAELQLPAAPVTPPLPAAKPPAKPKPPPKPRPAVVPDVAAASEMPPAPVEETPAPPPEQAEAPAAPAAAEAVKPVLPANGVIRFTIVKDSLGLQVGRAEHRWEFADDGSYRLTATSETSGLAALLRPARLLQESRGRLVAGGLQPDSFRSRREGKAPEGADFDWSAGQVRLLRDGSVHPLAPGAQDLLSLNYQLAFLGRLAEGCTLGVATARKFERHMLDSLGEEEIETPAGRFRTLHLRALNDSTTEIWIALDHGHLPVKIRFTDKKGESFEQIATDLGN
;
A
#
# COMPACT_ATOMS: atom_id res chain seq x y z
N MET A 1 -49.88 29.63 -14.70
CA MET A 1 -48.75 29.15 -15.52
C MET A 1 -47.35 29.29 -14.90
N PRO A 2 -46.89 30.43 -14.32
CA PRO A 2 -45.46 30.58 -13.98
C PRO A 2 -44.92 29.54 -12.98
N GLY A 3 -45.73 29.10 -12.01
CA GLY A 3 -45.32 28.05 -11.06
C GLY A 3 -44.93 26.71 -11.71
N LEU A 4 -45.56 26.33 -12.83
CA LEU A 4 -45.19 25.11 -13.57
C LEU A 4 -43.82 25.23 -14.24
N LEU A 5 -43.48 26.41 -14.76
CA LEU A 5 -42.16 26.68 -15.32
C LEU A 5 -41.07 26.69 -14.24
N ILE A 6 -41.36 27.26 -13.06
CA ILE A 6 -40.45 27.24 -11.91
C ILE A 6 -40.20 25.81 -11.43
N VAL A 7 -41.25 24.99 -11.29
CA VAL A 7 -41.12 23.57 -10.91
C VAL A 7 -40.38 22.76 -11.98
N ALA A 8 -40.65 22.97 -13.26
CA ALA A 8 -39.94 22.30 -14.35
C ALA A 8 -38.45 22.69 -14.40
N LEU A 9 -38.13 23.97 -14.19
CA LEU A 9 -36.75 24.46 -14.12
C LEU A 9 -36.01 23.89 -12.89
N ALA A 10 -36.64 23.90 -11.71
CA ALA A 10 -36.07 23.32 -10.51
C ALA A 10 -35.84 21.80 -10.63
N GLY A 11 -36.81 21.06 -11.20
CA GLY A 11 -36.68 19.64 -11.48
C GLY A 11 -35.56 19.35 -12.49
N SER A 12 -35.46 20.16 -13.55
CA SER A 12 -34.37 20.06 -14.53
C SER A 12 -33.00 20.31 -13.88
N LEU A 13 -32.87 21.37 -13.07
CA LEU A 13 -31.64 21.70 -12.34
C LEU A 13 -31.25 20.61 -11.34
N LEU A 14 -32.22 19.98 -10.66
CA LEU A 14 -31.97 18.83 -9.78
C LEU A 14 -31.48 17.60 -10.57
N ILE A 15 -32.05 17.31 -11.74
CA ILE A 15 -31.61 16.20 -12.60
C ILE A 15 -30.20 16.46 -13.15
N HIS A 16 -29.90 17.66 -13.64
CA HIS A 16 -28.57 18.00 -14.13
C HIS A 16 -27.54 18.07 -12.99
N GLY A 17 -27.92 18.55 -11.81
CA GLY A 17 -27.11 18.46 -10.60
C GLY A 17 -26.80 17.01 -10.21
N ALA A 18 -27.80 16.13 -10.23
CA ALA A 18 -27.62 14.70 -10.01
C ALA A 18 -26.79 14.00 -11.11
N ALA A 19 -26.78 14.50 -12.34
CA ALA A 19 -25.88 14.00 -13.39
C ALA A 19 -24.43 14.47 -13.19
N LEU A 20 -24.22 15.73 -12.79
CA LEU A 20 -22.89 16.34 -12.61
C LEU A 20 -22.21 15.95 -11.28
N PHE A 21 -22.99 15.61 -10.25
CA PHE A 21 -22.56 15.35 -8.87
C PHE A 21 -23.14 14.05 -8.25
N GLY A 22 -23.88 13.22 -8.99
CA GLY A 22 -24.59 12.05 -8.44
C GLY A 22 -24.03 10.67 -8.75
N THR A 23 -23.04 10.52 -9.65
CA THR A 23 -22.20 9.31 -9.73
C THR A 23 -21.47 9.04 -8.39
N ASP A 24 -20.76 7.92 -8.26
CA ASP A 24 -19.96 7.65 -7.06
C ASP A 24 -18.65 8.47 -7.10
N PHE A 25 -18.65 9.62 -6.41
CA PHE A 25 -17.54 10.57 -6.44
C PHE A 25 -16.32 10.08 -5.66
N GLU A 26 -15.25 9.80 -6.40
CA GLU A 26 -13.92 9.43 -5.87
C GLU A 26 -13.11 10.68 -5.47
N LEU A 27 -13.81 11.68 -4.91
CA LEU A 27 -13.39 13.06 -4.60
C LEU A 27 -12.13 13.20 -3.71
N PHE A 28 -11.62 12.08 -3.21
CA PHE A 28 -10.59 11.97 -2.17
C PHE A 28 -9.55 10.86 -2.46
N GLY A 29 -9.43 10.39 -3.71
CA GLY A 29 -8.37 9.46 -4.13
C GLY A 29 -8.48 8.03 -3.59
N ASP A 30 -9.67 7.43 -3.69
CA ASP A 30 -10.01 6.17 -3.03
C ASP A 30 -10.92 5.32 -3.93
N GLU A 31 -10.26 4.53 -4.77
CA GLU A 31 -10.77 3.71 -5.88
C GLU A 31 -12.04 2.90 -5.60
N PRO A 32 -12.90 2.64 -6.62
CA PRO A 32 -14.11 1.89 -6.41
C PRO A 32 -13.75 0.43 -6.13
N ALA A 33 -14.47 -0.19 -5.20
CA ALA A 33 -14.26 -1.60 -4.87
C ALA A 33 -14.60 -2.48 -6.08
N THR A 34 -13.59 -2.94 -6.81
CA THR A 34 -13.74 -3.93 -7.87
C THR A 34 -14.31 -5.22 -7.27
N PRO A 35 -15.35 -5.83 -7.89
CA PRO A 35 -15.79 -7.15 -7.48
C PRO A 35 -14.67 -8.15 -7.79
N MET A 36 -14.30 -8.98 -6.80
CA MET A 36 -13.24 -9.97 -6.98
C MET A 36 -13.66 -11.01 -8.02
N LEU A 37 -12.96 -11.05 -9.15
CA LEU A 37 -13.18 -12.07 -10.17
C LEU A 37 -12.66 -13.43 -9.66
N GLN A 38 -13.57 -14.31 -9.27
CA GLN A 38 -13.22 -15.68 -8.91
C GLN A 38 -13.02 -16.52 -10.18
N ALA A 39 -11.76 -16.71 -10.57
CA ALA A 39 -11.37 -17.62 -11.65
C ALA A 39 -11.18 -19.04 -11.09
N GLU A 40 -12.25 -19.82 -11.02
CA GLU A 40 -12.14 -21.24 -10.66
C GLU A 40 -11.64 -22.06 -11.87
N LEU A 41 -10.51 -22.75 -11.69
CA LEU A 41 -9.89 -23.56 -12.75
C LEU A 41 -10.64 -24.90 -12.90
N GLN A 42 -11.80 -24.86 -13.54
CA GLN A 42 -12.63 -26.04 -13.75
C GLN A 42 -11.93 -27.04 -14.69
N LEU A 43 -11.32 -28.06 -14.08
CA LEU A 43 -10.66 -29.15 -14.80
C LEU A 43 -11.65 -29.83 -15.76
N PRO A 44 -11.24 -30.17 -17.00
CA PRO A 44 -12.09 -30.93 -17.92
C PRO A 44 -12.55 -32.23 -17.27
N ALA A 45 -13.84 -32.55 -17.40
CA ALA A 45 -14.39 -33.81 -16.92
C ALA A 45 -13.57 -34.98 -17.51
N ALA A 46 -13.02 -35.83 -16.64
CA ALA A 46 -12.13 -36.90 -17.06
C ALA A 46 -12.82 -37.77 -18.13
N PRO A 47 -12.16 -38.07 -19.27
CA PRO A 47 -12.77 -38.81 -20.36
C PRO A 47 -13.22 -40.18 -19.84
N VAL A 48 -14.52 -40.47 -19.98
CA VAL A 48 -15.12 -41.69 -19.44
C VAL A 48 -14.50 -42.90 -20.15
N THR A 49 -13.57 -43.56 -19.48
CA THR A 49 -12.84 -44.70 -20.05
C THR A 49 -13.84 -45.83 -20.38
N PRO A 50 -13.96 -46.26 -21.64
CA PRO A 50 -14.82 -47.38 -21.97
C PRO A 50 -14.33 -48.64 -21.25
N PRO A 51 -15.24 -49.49 -20.73
CA PRO A 51 -14.85 -50.64 -19.93
C PRO A 51 -14.01 -51.63 -20.74
N LEU A 52 -12.87 -52.07 -20.17
CA LEU A 52 -12.02 -53.08 -20.79
C LEU A 52 -12.80 -54.40 -21.02
N PRO A 53 -12.60 -55.09 -22.15
CA PRO A 53 -13.18 -56.42 -22.37
C PRO A 53 -12.78 -57.40 -21.28
N ALA A 54 -13.75 -58.16 -20.75
CA ALA A 54 -13.54 -59.05 -19.62
C ALA A 54 -12.58 -60.20 -19.95
N ALA A 55 -11.44 -60.27 -19.26
CA ALA A 55 -10.53 -61.39 -19.33
C ALA A 55 -11.16 -62.66 -18.72
N LYS A 56 -11.00 -63.81 -19.37
CA LYS A 56 -11.52 -65.10 -18.88
C LYS A 56 -10.76 -65.56 -17.62
N PRO A 57 -11.44 -66.11 -16.60
CA PRO A 57 -10.80 -66.51 -15.35
C PRO A 57 -10.04 -67.85 -15.48
N PRO A 58 -8.76 -67.94 -15.08
CA PRO A 58 -8.08 -69.21 -14.86
C PRO A 58 -8.47 -69.83 -13.50
N ALA A 59 -8.38 -71.16 -13.39
CA ALA A 59 -8.86 -71.92 -12.24
C ALA A 59 -7.83 -72.06 -11.09
N LYS A 60 -8.35 -72.34 -9.88
CA LYS A 60 -7.65 -72.80 -8.66
C LYS A 60 -7.85 -74.33 -8.52
N PRO A 61 -7.17 -75.11 -7.62
CA PRO A 61 -6.35 -74.74 -6.45
C PRO A 61 -4.99 -75.53 -6.44
N LYS A 62 -4.28 -75.93 -5.36
CA LYS A 62 -4.35 -75.94 -3.86
C LYS A 62 -2.89 -75.73 -3.29
N PRO A 63 -2.50 -75.98 -2.02
CA PRO A 63 -1.31 -75.36 -1.39
C PRO A 63 -0.24 -76.39 -0.87
N PRO A 64 0.54 -76.16 0.22
CA PRO A 64 1.94 -75.73 0.16
C PRO A 64 2.93 -76.72 0.84
N PRO A 65 4.22 -76.37 0.92
CA PRO A 65 4.92 -76.48 2.22
C PRO A 65 5.81 -75.28 2.61
N LYS A 66 6.17 -75.24 3.90
CA LYS A 66 7.24 -74.43 4.55
C LYS A 66 8.08 -75.40 5.44
N PRO A 67 9.11 -74.96 6.18
CA PRO A 67 10.40 -74.43 5.73
C PRO A 67 11.59 -75.13 6.45
N ARG A 68 12.86 -74.87 6.07
CA ARG A 68 13.99 -74.85 7.04
C ARG A 68 15.26 -74.11 6.53
N PRO A 69 16.18 -73.66 7.41
CA PRO A 69 17.33 -72.82 7.06
C PRO A 69 18.73 -73.45 7.31
N ALA A 70 19.77 -72.76 6.83
CA ALA A 70 21.20 -72.85 7.17
C ALA A 70 21.85 -71.48 6.79
N VAL A 71 22.70 -70.74 7.53
CA VAL A 71 23.51 -70.97 8.76
C VAL A 71 24.61 -72.01 8.50
N VAL A 72 25.93 -71.76 8.40
CA VAL A 72 26.91 -70.66 8.73
C VAL A 72 28.18 -70.87 7.82
N PRO A 73 29.41 -70.32 7.99
CA PRO A 73 29.97 -69.28 8.89
C PRO A 73 30.80 -68.16 8.19
N ASP A 74 31.44 -67.35 9.04
CA ASP A 74 32.42 -66.25 8.82
C ASP A 74 33.90 -66.75 8.78
N VAL A 75 34.86 -65.80 8.76
CA VAL A 75 36.29 -65.86 9.17
C VAL A 75 37.38 -65.98 8.08
N ALA A 76 37.56 -64.86 7.36
CA ALA A 76 38.74 -63.97 7.41
C ALA A 76 40.19 -64.41 7.02
N ALA A 77 41.09 -63.42 7.14
CA ALA A 77 42.56 -63.41 7.03
C ALA A 77 43.19 -63.41 5.61
N ALA A 78 44.24 -62.61 5.33
CA ALA A 78 44.80 -61.44 6.02
C ALA A 78 45.80 -60.68 5.12
N SER A 79 46.08 -59.40 5.42
CA SER A 79 47.45 -58.84 5.55
C SER A 79 47.41 -57.35 5.91
N GLU A 80 47.87 -57.00 7.12
CA GLU A 80 48.25 -55.63 7.51
C GLU A 80 49.78 -55.50 7.49
N MET A 81 50.30 -54.27 7.32
CA MET A 81 51.59 -53.81 7.89
C MET A 81 51.66 -52.26 7.82
N PRO A 82 52.57 -51.57 8.55
CA PRO A 82 52.13 -50.56 9.53
C PRO A 82 52.52 -49.09 9.22
N PRO A 83 51.98 -48.11 9.98
CA PRO A 83 52.15 -46.67 9.69
C PRO A 83 53.41 -46.03 10.29
N ALA A 84 53.74 -44.84 9.77
CA ALA A 84 54.73 -43.89 10.29
C ALA A 84 54.21 -42.44 10.10
N PRO A 85 54.75 -41.42 10.82
CA PRO A 85 53.92 -40.30 11.30
C PRO A 85 54.09 -38.96 10.58
N VAL A 86 53.10 -38.07 10.76
CA VAL A 86 53.19 -36.60 10.60
C VAL A 86 52.39 -35.93 11.74
N GLU A 87 52.81 -34.73 12.16
CA GLU A 87 52.34 -34.03 13.37
C GLU A 87 50.91 -33.45 13.28
N GLU A 88 50.27 -33.31 14.45
CA GLU A 88 49.06 -32.49 14.60
C GLU A 88 49.37 -31.00 14.38
N THR A 89 48.76 -30.39 13.36
CA THR A 89 48.69 -28.92 13.27
C THR A 89 47.54 -28.44 14.14
N PRO A 90 47.75 -27.50 15.08
CA PRO A 90 46.67 -26.97 15.91
C PRO A 90 45.59 -26.29 15.06
N ALA A 91 44.33 -26.67 15.27
CA ALA A 91 43.20 -25.94 14.70
C ALA A 91 43.11 -24.52 15.29
N PRO A 92 42.69 -23.50 14.52
CA PRO A 92 42.43 -22.18 15.06
C PRO A 92 41.28 -22.22 16.09
N PRO A 93 41.25 -21.29 17.07
CA PRO A 93 40.14 -21.21 18.03
C PRO A 93 38.79 -21.03 17.33
N PRO A 94 37.68 -21.51 17.92
CA PRO A 94 36.36 -21.25 17.39
C PRO A 94 36.08 -19.74 17.41
N GLU A 95 35.89 -19.17 16.22
CA GLU A 95 35.42 -17.81 16.04
C GLU A 95 34.08 -17.64 16.77
N GLN A 96 34.01 -16.66 17.68
CA GLN A 96 32.79 -16.44 18.45
C GLN A 96 31.71 -15.95 17.49
N ALA A 97 30.70 -16.79 17.26
CA ALA A 97 29.48 -16.35 16.58
C ALA A 97 28.86 -15.21 17.41
N GLU A 98 29.01 -13.98 16.94
CA GLU A 98 28.34 -12.82 17.52
C GLU A 98 26.84 -13.10 17.50
N ALA A 99 26.22 -13.09 18.69
CA ALA A 99 24.77 -13.13 18.78
C ALA A 99 24.23 -11.92 18.00
N PRO A 100 23.18 -12.09 17.16
CA PRO A 100 22.66 -10.99 16.34
C PRO A 100 22.31 -9.82 17.27
N ALA A 101 23.00 -8.70 17.07
CA ALA A 101 22.82 -7.52 17.89
C ALA A 101 21.34 -7.12 17.89
N ALA A 102 20.77 -6.89 19.08
CA ALA A 102 19.44 -6.32 19.18
C ALA A 102 19.38 -5.03 18.36
N PRO A 103 18.30 -4.77 17.60
CA PRO A 103 18.24 -3.63 16.69
C PRO A 103 18.52 -2.36 17.48
N ALA A 104 19.63 -1.70 17.14
CA ALA A 104 20.03 -0.45 17.76
C ALA A 104 18.86 0.54 17.61
N ALA A 105 18.50 1.21 18.71
CA ALA A 105 17.44 2.20 18.69
C ALA A 105 17.76 3.24 17.61
N ALA A 106 16.92 3.33 16.58
CA ALA A 106 17.18 4.19 15.43
C ALA A 106 17.38 5.62 15.90
N GLU A 107 18.53 6.21 15.60
CA GLU A 107 18.83 7.59 16.00
C GLU A 107 17.75 8.52 15.43
N ALA A 108 17.17 9.35 16.30
CA ALA A 108 16.07 10.24 15.94
C ALA A 108 16.58 11.32 14.97
N VAL A 109 16.28 11.14 13.68
CA VAL A 109 16.57 12.12 12.64
C VAL A 109 15.74 13.38 12.90
N LYS A 110 16.37 14.55 12.76
CA LYS A 110 15.67 15.83 12.90
C LYS A 110 14.61 15.96 11.79
N PRO A 111 13.37 16.35 12.10
CA PRO A 111 12.35 16.53 11.07
C PRO A 111 12.78 17.62 10.07
N VAL A 112 12.51 17.37 8.78
CA VAL A 112 12.75 18.32 7.68
C VAL A 112 11.72 19.46 7.71
N LEU A 113 10.59 19.23 8.38
CA LEU A 113 9.49 20.17 8.58
C LEU A 113 9.51 20.74 10.01
N PRO A 114 8.85 21.88 10.28
CA PRO A 114 8.62 22.35 11.65
C PRO A 114 7.78 21.33 12.44
N ALA A 115 7.85 21.39 13.77
CA ALA A 115 7.20 20.43 14.67
C ALA A 115 5.68 20.32 14.46
N ASN A 116 5.02 21.37 13.98
CA ASN A 116 3.62 21.34 13.55
C ASN A 116 3.38 22.26 12.35
N GLY A 117 2.30 22.01 11.64
CA GLY A 117 1.76 22.93 10.65
C GLY A 117 0.55 22.39 9.89
N VAL A 118 0.11 23.16 8.91
CA VAL A 118 -1.14 22.96 8.15
C VAL A 118 -0.98 23.36 6.68
N ILE A 119 -1.53 22.53 5.78
CA ILE A 119 -1.82 22.91 4.40
C ILE A 119 -3.33 22.95 4.23
N ARG A 120 -3.86 24.03 3.63
CA ARG A 120 -5.25 24.10 3.18
C ARG A 120 -5.30 23.93 1.67
N PHE A 121 -6.29 23.21 1.17
CA PHE A 121 -6.50 23.01 -0.26
C PHE A 121 -7.92 23.36 -0.69
N THR A 122 -8.04 23.86 -1.91
CA THR A 122 -9.29 23.72 -2.68
C THR A 122 -9.27 22.38 -3.41
N ILE A 123 -10.42 21.69 -3.47
CA ILE A 123 -10.59 20.48 -4.30
C ILE A 123 -11.38 20.89 -5.55
N VAL A 124 -10.76 20.77 -6.72
CA VAL A 124 -11.32 21.10 -8.03
C VAL A 124 -11.59 19.82 -8.82
N LYS A 125 -12.76 19.70 -9.43
CA LYS A 125 -13.02 18.67 -10.46
C LYS A 125 -12.56 19.20 -11.81
N ASP A 126 -11.50 18.63 -12.35
CA ASP A 126 -10.77 19.14 -13.53
C ASP A 126 -11.70 19.28 -14.74
N SER A 127 -12.49 18.24 -15.03
CA SER A 127 -13.45 18.20 -16.14
C SER A 127 -14.60 19.20 -16.06
N LEU A 128 -14.72 19.97 -14.97
CA LEU A 128 -15.66 21.09 -14.83
C LEU A 128 -14.97 22.44 -14.51
N GLY A 129 -13.66 22.45 -14.27
CA GLY A 129 -12.93 23.63 -13.76
C GLY A 129 -13.48 24.19 -12.43
N LEU A 130 -14.21 23.38 -11.66
CA LEU A 130 -15.07 23.84 -10.57
C LEU A 130 -14.60 23.34 -9.20
N GLN A 131 -14.57 24.23 -8.20
CA GLN A 131 -14.40 23.82 -6.80
C GLN A 131 -15.58 22.94 -6.35
N VAL A 132 -15.27 21.69 -6.01
CA VAL A 132 -16.21 20.69 -5.48
C VAL A 132 -16.02 20.44 -3.98
N GLY A 133 -14.88 20.84 -3.41
CA GLY A 133 -14.56 20.58 -2.01
C GLY A 133 -13.41 21.42 -1.46
N ARG A 134 -13.00 21.09 -0.24
CA ARG A 134 -11.82 21.62 0.46
C ARG A 134 -11.13 20.49 1.21
N ALA A 135 -9.83 20.65 1.44
CA ALA A 135 -9.10 19.82 2.39
C ALA A 135 -8.26 20.65 3.36
N GLU A 136 -8.00 20.09 4.53
CA GLU A 136 -7.04 20.58 5.51
C GLU A 136 -6.16 19.38 5.90
N HIS A 137 -4.87 19.43 5.56
CA HIS A 137 -3.87 18.47 6.04
C HIS A 137 -3.10 19.12 7.20
N ARG A 138 -2.81 18.37 8.26
CA ARG A 138 -1.94 18.80 9.36
C ARG A 138 -0.88 17.76 9.66
N TRP A 139 0.27 18.21 10.14
CA TRP A 139 1.31 17.37 10.73
C TRP A 139 1.65 17.82 12.14
N GLU A 140 2.02 16.85 12.97
CA GLU A 140 2.47 17.00 14.35
C GLU A 140 3.66 16.02 14.55
N PHE A 141 4.82 16.52 14.95
CA PHE A 141 6.02 15.76 15.30
C PHE A 141 6.37 16.06 16.76
N ALA A 142 6.51 15.04 17.59
CA ALA A 142 6.81 15.18 19.02
C ALA A 142 8.30 14.90 19.32
N ASP A 143 8.77 15.45 20.44
CA ASP A 143 10.17 15.31 20.90
C ASP A 143 10.58 13.85 21.21
N ASP A 144 9.61 12.93 21.38
CA ASP A 144 9.85 11.49 21.56
C ASP A 144 10.02 10.72 20.22
N GLY A 145 10.01 11.44 19.09
CA GLY A 145 10.10 10.88 17.75
C GLY A 145 8.79 10.26 17.23
N SER A 146 7.67 10.37 17.96
CA SER A 146 6.36 10.01 17.41
C SER A 146 5.84 11.09 16.46
N TYR A 147 5.01 10.69 15.50
CA TYR A 147 4.33 11.61 14.60
C TYR A 147 2.82 11.33 14.53
N ARG A 148 2.06 12.37 14.19
CA ARG A 148 0.66 12.29 13.77
C ARG A 148 0.43 13.16 12.54
N LEU A 149 -0.18 12.58 11.52
CA LEU A 149 -0.69 13.29 10.35
C LEU A 149 -2.22 13.18 10.35
N THR A 150 -2.91 14.25 9.98
CA THR A 150 -4.35 14.19 9.70
C THR A 150 -4.67 14.86 8.38
N ALA A 151 -5.71 14.37 7.71
CA ALA A 151 -6.32 15.00 6.56
C ALA A 151 -7.85 14.99 6.73
N THR A 152 -8.46 16.18 6.70
CA THR A 152 -9.91 16.34 6.60
C THR A 152 -10.23 16.83 5.20
N SER A 153 -11.11 16.13 4.48
CA SER A 153 -11.56 16.53 3.15
C SER A 153 -13.08 16.48 3.07
N GLU A 154 -13.71 17.53 2.54
CA GLU A 154 -15.18 17.67 2.52
C GLU A 154 -15.70 18.35 1.24
N THR A 155 -16.92 18.01 0.83
CA THR A 155 -17.59 18.70 -0.29
C THR A 155 -17.96 20.13 0.09
N SER A 156 -18.02 21.02 -0.90
CA SER A 156 -18.30 22.45 -0.67
C SER A 156 -19.19 23.06 -1.76
N GLY A 157 -19.75 24.25 -1.50
CA GLY A 157 -20.60 24.96 -2.46
C GLY A 157 -21.80 24.12 -2.92
N LEU A 158 -22.06 24.11 -4.23
CA LEU A 158 -23.17 23.36 -4.82
C LEU A 158 -23.02 21.84 -4.62
N ALA A 159 -21.80 21.31 -4.59
CA ALA A 159 -21.56 19.88 -4.35
C ALA A 159 -22.02 19.47 -2.94
N ALA A 160 -21.76 20.29 -1.92
CA ALA A 160 -22.24 20.04 -0.54
C ALA A 160 -23.77 20.07 -0.41
N LEU A 161 -24.46 20.91 -1.19
CA LEU A 161 -25.92 20.99 -1.19
C LEU A 161 -26.60 19.78 -1.84
N LEU A 162 -25.93 19.13 -2.79
CA LEU A 162 -26.43 17.93 -3.50
C LEU A 162 -25.98 16.62 -2.85
N ARG A 163 -24.74 16.58 -2.36
CA ARG A 163 -24.07 15.43 -1.76
C ARG A 163 -23.12 15.91 -0.65
N PRO A 164 -23.59 16.15 0.58
CA PRO A 164 -22.70 16.37 1.71
C PRO A 164 -21.87 15.10 1.95
N ALA A 165 -20.54 15.24 1.93
CA ALA A 165 -19.62 14.13 2.14
C ALA A 165 -18.35 14.65 2.82
N ARG A 166 -17.89 13.90 3.84
CA ARG A 166 -16.66 14.18 4.56
C ARG A 166 -15.85 12.90 4.76
N LEU A 167 -14.55 13.03 4.51
CA LEU A 167 -13.52 12.04 4.81
C LEU A 167 -12.60 12.58 5.91
N LEU A 168 -12.25 11.71 6.84
CA LEU A 168 -11.19 11.91 7.83
C LEU A 168 -10.15 10.82 7.64
N GLN A 169 -8.90 11.19 7.38
CA GLN A 169 -7.75 10.30 7.33
C GLN A 169 -6.78 10.67 8.45
N GLU A 170 -6.12 9.67 9.02
CA GLU A 170 -5.16 9.83 10.10
C GLU A 170 -4.06 8.77 9.99
N SER A 171 -2.81 9.21 10.06
CA SER A 171 -1.62 8.35 10.13
C SER A 171 -0.88 8.64 11.42
N ARG A 172 -0.41 7.60 12.11
CA ARG A 172 0.50 7.70 13.26
C ARG A 172 1.65 6.74 13.09
N GLY A 173 2.80 7.12 13.59
CA GLY A 173 3.99 6.27 13.61
C GLY A 173 5.17 6.98 14.24
N ARG A 174 6.37 6.65 13.76
CA ARG A 174 7.64 7.19 14.26
C ARG A 174 8.47 7.81 13.15
N LEU A 175 9.29 8.79 13.51
CA LEU A 175 10.36 9.33 12.69
C LEU A 175 11.63 8.53 12.97
N VAL A 176 12.17 7.89 11.95
CA VAL A 176 13.34 7.00 12.02
C VAL A 176 14.40 7.41 10.99
N ALA A 177 15.54 6.71 10.94
CA ALA A 177 16.64 6.99 10.00
C ALA A 177 16.22 7.10 8.53
N GLY A 178 15.16 6.39 8.11
CA GLY A 178 14.61 6.42 6.75
C GLY A 178 13.44 7.39 6.53
N GLY A 179 13.13 8.28 7.49
CA GLY A 179 11.95 9.16 7.45
C GLY A 179 10.79 8.61 8.26
N LEU A 180 9.56 8.75 7.75
CA LEU A 180 8.35 8.29 8.41
C LEU A 180 8.23 6.76 8.35
N GLN A 181 7.89 6.16 9.49
CA GLN A 181 7.54 4.76 9.64
C GLN A 181 6.15 4.67 10.28
N PRO A 182 5.07 4.46 9.49
CA PRO A 182 3.72 4.37 10.03
C PRO A 182 3.52 3.13 10.91
N ASP A 183 2.91 3.30 12.08
CA ASP A 183 2.42 2.20 12.92
C ASP A 183 0.94 1.90 12.61
N SER A 184 0.15 2.93 12.26
CA SER A 184 -1.27 2.77 11.93
C SER A 184 -1.79 3.87 10.97
N PHE A 185 -2.69 3.47 10.08
CA PHE A 185 -3.45 4.33 9.18
C PHE A 185 -4.95 4.10 9.34
N ARG A 186 -5.74 5.17 9.35
CA ARG A 186 -7.21 5.14 9.45
C ARG A 186 -7.84 6.05 8.41
N SER A 187 -8.92 5.56 7.80
CA SER A 187 -9.74 6.27 6.81
C SER A 187 -11.21 6.13 7.21
N ARG A 188 -11.90 7.25 7.48
CA ARG A 188 -13.29 7.25 7.96
C ARG A 188 -14.14 8.22 7.13
N ARG A 189 -15.09 7.66 6.38
CA ARG A 189 -16.19 8.40 5.75
C ARG A 189 -17.40 8.41 6.69
N GLU A 190 -18.22 9.47 6.63
CA GLU A 190 -19.49 9.50 7.35
C GLU A 190 -20.44 8.38 6.87
N GLY A 191 -21.17 7.74 7.79
CA GLY A 191 -22.08 6.63 7.48
C GLY A 191 -21.40 5.33 7.00
N LYS A 192 -20.08 5.19 7.11
CA LYS A 192 -19.32 3.99 6.73
C LYS A 192 -18.51 3.42 7.90
N ALA A 193 -18.14 2.15 7.79
CA ALA A 193 -17.13 1.55 8.66
C ALA A 193 -15.75 2.21 8.44
N PRO A 194 -14.86 2.25 9.46
CA PRO A 194 -13.49 2.70 9.27
C PRO A 194 -12.70 1.69 8.41
N GLU A 195 -11.98 2.20 7.42
CA GLU A 195 -11.02 1.48 6.58
C GLU A 195 -9.58 1.90 6.97
N GLY A 196 -8.54 1.31 6.39
CA GLY A 196 -7.13 1.61 6.72
C GLY A 196 -6.26 0.36 6.97
N ALA A 197 -5.11 0.56 7.62
CA ALA A 197 -4.13 -0.50 7.88
C ALA A 197 -3.43 -0.37 9.24
N ASP A 198 -2.92 -1.49 9.75
CA ASP A 198 -2.01 -1.58 10.90
C ASP A 198 -0.68 -2.21 10.47
N PHE A 199 0.45 -1.63 10.91
CA PHE A 199 1.79 -2.01 10.48
C PHE A 199 2.56 -2.65 11.64
N ASP A 200 2.97 -3.91 11.48
CA ASP A 200 3.84 -4.61 12.42
C ASP A 200 5.23 -4.79 11.81
N TRP A 201 6.10 -3.81 12.10
CA TRP A 201 7.51 -3.82 11.70
C TRP A 201 8.32 -4.92 12.39
N SER A 202 7.84 -5.50 13.49
CA SER A 202 8.51 -6.60 14.19
C SER A 202 8.19 -7.97 13.57
N ALA A 203 6.97 -8.15 13.07
CA ALA A 203 6.55 -9.34 12.32
C ALA A 203 6.80 -9.24 10.81
N GLY A 204 7.16 -8.05 10.30
CA GLY A 204 7.33 -7.79 8.86
C GLY A 204 6.02 -7.86 8.09
N GLN A 205 4.92 -7.36 8.67
CA GLN A 205 3.56 -7.54 8.15
C GLN A 205 2.73 -6.25 8.22
N VAL A 206 1.86 -6.04 7.24
CA VAL A 206 0.81 -5.02 7.27
C VAL A 206 -0.56 -5.67 7.13
N ARG A 207 -1.50 -5.30 8.01
CA ARG A 207 -2.86 -5.84 8.06
C ARG A 207 -3.87 -4.78 7.62
N LEU A 208 -4.74 -5.10 6.69
CA LEU A 208 -5.83 -4.21 6.27
C LEU A 208 -7.04 -4.36 7.18
N LEU A 209 -7.61 -3.23 7.64
CA LEU A 209 -8.80 -3.23 8.53
C LEU A 209 -10.08 -3.67 7.81
N ARG A 210 -10.12 -3.54 6.48
CA ARG A 210 -11.31 -3.74 5.65
C ARG A 210 -11.74 -5.20 5.52
N ASP A 211 -10.78 -6.11 5.42
CA ASP A 211 -10.98 -7.54 5.20
C ASP A 211 -10.12 -8.44 6.11
N GLY A 212 -9.23 -7.85 6.92
CA GLY A 212 -8.30 -8.57 7.79
C GLY A 212 -7.10 -9.18 7.06
N SER A 213 -6.96 -8.96 5.74
CA SER A 213 -5.86 -9.50 4.93
C SER A 213 -4.50 -8.99 5.41
N VAL A 214 -3.47 -9.82 5.23
CA VAL A 214 -2.11 -9.56 5.71
C VAL A 214 -1.14 -9.69 4.56
N HIS A 215 -0.26 -8.70 4.41
CA HIS A 215 0.70 -8.58 3.31
C HIS A 215 2.12 -8.42 3.87
N PRO A 216 3.17 -8.88 3.18
CA PRO A 216 4.55 -8.66 3.59
C PRO A 216 4.91 -7.17 3.60
N LEU A 217 5.49 -6.69 4.70
CA LEU A 217 5.88 -5.28 4.86
C LEU A 217 7.35 -5.07 4.47
N ALA A 218 7.56 -4.25 3.44
CA ALA A 218 8.90 -3.86 3.01
C ALA A 218 9.41 -2.62 3.80
N PRO A 219 10.72 -2.49 4.05
CA PRO A 219 11.30 -1.28 4.63
C PRO A 219 10.92 -0.01 3.87
N GLY A 220 10.59 1.06 4.60
CA GLY A 220 10.19 2.36 4.02
C GLY A 220 8.79 2.41 3.41
N ALA A 221 8.00 1.33 3.49
CA ALA A 221 6.60 1.34 3.08
C ALA A 221 5.77 2.34 3.91
N GLN A 222 4.75 2.93 3.28
CA GLN A 222 3.95 4.03 3.80
C GLN A 222 2.45 3.70 3.80
N ASP A 223 1.65 4.61 4.31
CA ASP A 223 0.22 4.72 4.00
C ASP A 223 -0.05 5.89 3.04
N LEU A 224 -1.26 5.96 2.50
CA LEU A 224 -1.64 6.97 1.50
C LEU A 224 -1.53 8.43 1.99
N LEU A 225 -1.61 8.68 3.31
CA LEU A 225 -1.40 10.01 3.87
C LEU A 225 0.07 10.27 4.20
N SER A 226 0.77 9.34 4.87
CA SER A 226 2.20 9.49 5.19
C SER A 226 3.09 9.57 3.96
N LEU A 227 2.72 8.91 2.85
CA LEU A 227 3.43 8.99 1.57
C LEU A 227 3.75 10.43 1.16
N ASN A 228 2.78 11.35 1.24
CA ASN A 228 2.95 12.75 0.80
C ASN A 228 4.00 13.54 1.62
N TYR A 229 4.29 13.10 2.84
CA TYR A 229 5.27 13.70 3.74
C TYR A 229 6.60 12.94 3.77
N GLN A 230 6.56 11.62 3.53
CA GLN A 230 7.75 10.77 3.42
C GLN A 230 8.70 11.25 2.32
N LEU A 231 8.16 11.87 1.27
CA LEU A 231 8.94 12.46 0.18
C LEU A 231 10.03 13.43 0.68
N ALA A 232 9.78 14.17 1.76
CA ALA A 232 10.76 15.09 2.35
C ALA A 232 12.04 14.41 2.87
N PHE A 233 12.01 13.09 3.09
CA PHE A 233 13.12 12.30 3.63
C PHE A 233 13.83 11.43 2.56
N LEU A 234 13.36 11.45 1.31
CA LEU A 234 13.88 10.60 0.23
C LEU A 234 14.88 11.36 -0.67
N GLY A 235 16.17 11.27 -0.33
CA GLY A 235 17.25 12.04 -0.98
C GLY A 235 17.57 11.76 -2.46
N ARG A 236 16.74 11.00 -3.19
CA ARG A 236 16.93 10.63 -4.62
C ARG A 236 15.65 10.69 -5.46
N LEU A 237 14.61 11.42 -5.04
CA LEU A 237 13.32 11.44 -5.75
C LEU A 237 13.41 11.81 -7.24
N ALA A 238 14.42 12.57 -7.67
CA ALA A 238 14.65 12.88 -9.07
C ALA A 238 14.97 11.63 -9.94
N GLU A 239 15.49 10.56 -9.35
CA GLU A 239 15.71 9.24 -10.00
C GLU A 239 14.42 8.38 -10.04
N GLY A 240 13.34 8.85 -9.42
CA GLY A 240 12.16 8.06 -9.08
C GLY A 240 12.38 7.14 -7.88
N CYS A 241 11.32 6.51 -7.37
CA CYS A 241 11.45 5.50 -6.30
C CYS A 241 10.33 4.45 -6.36
N THR A 242 10.43 3.40 -5.54
CA THR A 242 9.39 2.36 -5.45
C THR A 242 9.22 1.95 -3.99
N LEU A 243 7.96 1.96 -3.52
CA LEU A 243 7.61 1.74 -2.12
C LEU A 243 6.25 1.04 -1.99
N GLY A 244 6.07 0.28 -0.91
CA GLY A 244 4.78 -0.30 -0.55
C GLY A 244 3.87 0.79 0.02
N VAL A 245 2.60 0.82 -0.37
CA VAL A 245 1.63 1.84 0.05
C VAL A 245 0.35 1.16 0.51
N ALA A 246 -0.02 1.39 1.77
CA ALA A 246 -1.33 1.03 2.30
C ALA A 246 -2.34 2.14 1.95
N THR A 247 -3.21 1.85 0.99
CA THR A 247 -4.45 2.62 0.81
C THR A 247 -5.46 2.24 1.90
N ALA A 248 -6.66 2.83 1.87
CA ALA A 248 -7.75 2.40 2.75
C ALA A 248 -8.19 0.93 2.49
N ARG A 249 -7.98 0.40 1.27
CA ARG A 249 -8.65 -0.83 0.78
C ARG A 249 -7.74 -1.94 0.27
N LYS A 250 -6.48 -1.62 -0.05
CA LYS A 250 -5.46 -2.50 -0.64
C LYS A 250 -4.06 -2.06 -0.19
N PHE A 251 -3.15 -3.01 -0.05
CA PHE A 251 -1.71 -2.77 0.02
C PHE A 251 -1.11 -3.11 -1.35
N GLU A 252 -0.38 -2.17 -1.94
CA GLU A 252 0.20 -2.34 -3.28
C GLU A 252 1.56 -1.63 -3.37
N ARG A 253 2.29 -1.85 -4.46
CA ARG A 253 3.63 -1.28 -4.67
C ARG A 253 3.54 -0.13 -5.66
N HIS A 254 3.62 1.11 -5.17
CA HIS A 254 3.66 2.29 -6.02
C HIS A 254 5.07 2.49 -6.57
N MET A 255 5.17 2.64 -7.89
CA MET A 255 6.36 3.14 -8.56
C MET A 255 6.11 4.63 -8.82
N LEU A 256 6.93 5.49 -8.21
CA LEU A 256 6.87 6.93 -8.36
C LEU A 256 7.86 7.34 -9.46
N ASP A 257 7.32 7.63 -10.65
CA ASP A 257 8.04 8.28 -11.73
C ASP A 257 8.41 9.71 -11.32
N SER A 258 9.65 10.12 -11.60
CA SER A 258 10.05 11.53 -11.61
C SER A 258 9.72 12.13 -12.97
N LEU A 259 8.89 13.18 -13.00
CA LEU A 259 8.54 13.92 -14.22
C LEU A 259 9.37 15.20 -14.39
N GLY A 260 10.29 15.47 -13.47
CA GLY A 260 11.20 16.62 -13.48
C GLY A 260 10.75 17.78 -12.60
N GLU A 261 11.58 18.81 -12.52
CA GLU A 261 11.24 20.05 -11.84
C GLU A 261 10.36 20.93 -12.74
N GLU A 262 9.26 21.44 -12.19
CA GLU A 262 8.45 22.50 -12.82
C GLU A 262 8.03 23.56 -11.80
N GLU A 263 7.80 24.78 -12.28
CA GLU A 263 7.36 25.90 -11.44
C GLU A 263 5.84 26.10 -11.60
N ILE A 264 5.10 26.03 -10.49
CA ILE A 264 3.63 26.14 -10.49
C ILE A 264 3.17 27.34 -9.65
N GLU A 265 2.04 27.92 -10.05
CA GLU A 265 1.34 28.93 -9.27
C GLU A 265 0.07 28.34 -8.65
N THR A 266 -0.12 28.56 -7.35
CA THR A 266 -1.32 28.19 -6.59
C THR A 266 -1.79 29.40 -5.77
N PRO A 267 -3.01 29.39 -5.19
CA PRO A 267 -3.42 30.49 -4.31
C PRO A 267 -2.57 30.64 -3.03
N ALA A 268 -1.76 29.64 -2.66
CA ALA A 268 -0.77 29.75 -1.59
C ALA A 268 0.54 30.44 -2.00
N GLY A 269 0.81 30.62 -3.31
CA GLY A 269 2.05 31.21 -3.81
C GLY A 269 2.57 30.58 -5.10
N ARG A 270 3.82 30.90 -5.44
CA ARG A 270 4.55 30.35 -6.59
C ARG A 270 5.68 29.45 -6.09
N PHE A 271 5.75 28.23 -6.61
CA PHE A 271 6.59 27.17 -6.06
C PHE A 271 7.41 26.50 -7.16
N ARG A 272 8.72 26.39 -6.96
CA ARG A 272 9.55 25.39 -7.65
C ARG A 272 9.23 24.03 -7.05
N THR A 273 8.78 23.10 -7.88
CA THR A 273 8.31 21.78 -7.46
C THR A 273 9.01 20.67 -8.20
N LEU A 274 9.13 19.50 -7.56
CA LEU A 274 9.35 18.24 -8.26
C LEU A 274 7.99 17.57 -8.48
N HIS A 275 7.68 17.23 -9.72
CA HIS A 275 6.46 16.50 -10.07
C HIS A 275 6.74 15.00 -10.06
N LEU A 276 6.01 14.26 -9.22
CA LEU A 276 6.07 12.82 -9.08
C LEU A 276 4.74 12.18 -9.48
N ARG A 277 4.77 10.98 -10.09
CA ARG A 277 3.57 10.26 -10.53
C ARG A 277 3.60 8.78 -10.16
N ALA A 278 2.56 8.30 -9.49
CA ALA A 278 2.25 6.87 -9.37
C ALA A 278 1.25 6.46 -10.46
N LEU A 279 1.62 5.48 -11.29
CA LEU A 279 0.73 4.80 -12.23
C LEU A 279 0.39 3.40 -11.69
N ASN A 280 -0.85 3.21 -11.29
CA ASN A 280 -1.41 1.90 -10.94
C ASN A 280 -2.73 1.72 -11.72
N ASP A 281 -3.64 0.93 -11.16
CA ASP A 281 -5.08 0.90 -11.48
C ASP A 281 -5.72 2.32 -11.60
N SER A 282 -5.20 3.29 -10.84
CA SER A 282 -5.52 4.73 -10.92
C SER A 282 -4.22 5.56 -10.98
N THR A 283 -4.29 6.81 -11.43
CA THR A 283 -3.13 7.73 -11.45
C THR A 283 -3.15 8.69 -10.27
N THR A 284 -2.01 8.84 -9.59
CA THR A 284 -1.81 9.88 -8.56
C THR A 284 -0.57 10.70 -8.92
N GLU A 285 -0.71 12.01 -9.03
CA GLU A 285 0.37 12.97 -9.27
C GLU A 285 0.53 13.90 -8.07
N ILE A 286 1.77 14.17 -7.65
CA ILE A 286 2.12 14.99 -6.48
C ILE A 286 3.20 15.99 -6.89
N TRP A 287 2.97 17.27 -6.60
CA TRP A 287 3.95 18.34 -6.74
C TRP A 287 4.44 18.75 -5.35
N ILE A 288 5.70 18.41 -5.04
CA ILE A 288 6.33 18.76 -3.77
C ILE A 288 7.17 20.03 -3.92
N ALA A 289 6.93 21.03 -3.06
CA ALA A 289 7.64 22.30 -3.10
C ALA A 289 9.04 22.18 -2.51
N LEU A 290 10.05 22.14 -3.40
CA LEU A 290 11.44 21.84 -3.05
C LEU A 290 12.02 22.83 -2.04
N ASP A 291 11.71 24.11 -2.23
CA ASP A 291 12.18 25.20 -1.37
C ASP A 291 11.30 25.41 -0.12
N HIS A 292 10.28 24.58 0.08
CA HIS A 292 9.36 24.61 1.24
C HIS A 292 9.27 23.23 1.91
N GLY A 293 10.43 22.60 2.15
CA GLY A 293 10.52 21.34 2.91
C GLY A 293 9.89 20.13 2.22
N HIS A 294 9.69 20.18 0.89
CA HIS A 294 8.97 19.18 0.10
C HIS A 294 7.49 19.01 0.47
N LEU A 295 6.84 20.04 1.02
CA LEU A 295 5.40 20.01 1.27
C LEU A 295 4.60 19.82 -0.04
N PRO A 296 3.55 18.97 -0.07
CA PRO A 296 2.72 18.75 -1.25
C PRO A 296 1.83 19.96 -1.51
N VAL A 297 2.20 20.81 -2.47
CA VAL A 297 1.47 22.04 -2.83
C VAL A 297 0.39 21.80 -3.89
N LYS A 298 0.46 20.68 -4.61
CA LYS A 298 -0.61 20.16 -5.45
C LYS A 298 -0.62 18.64 -5.41
N ILE A 299 -1.81 18.05 -5.42
CA ILE A 299 -2.04 16.61 -5.60
C ILE A 299 -3.16 16.44 -6.62
N ARG A 300 -2.97 15.62 -7.65
CA ARG A 300 -4.04 15.22 -8.59
C ARG A 300 -4.28 13.72 -8.46
N PHE A 301 -5.53 13.33 -8.37
CA PHE A 301 -5.95 11.93 -8.50
C PHE A 301 -6.85 11.79 -9.74
N THR A 302 -6.56 10.81 -10.59
CA THR A 302 -7.37 10.47 -11.76
C THR A 302 -7.78 9.01 -11.68
N ASP A 303 -9.08 8.76 -11.72
CA ASP A 303 -9.66 7.43 -11.55
C ASP A 303 -9.57 6.56 -12.82
N LYS A 304 -10.03 5.31 -12.71
CA LYS A 304 -10.16 4.33 -13.81
C LYS A 304 -11.03 4.80 -15.00
N LYS A 305 -11.83 5.85 -14.82
CA LYS A 305 -12.79 6.39 -15.81
C LYS A 305 -12.23 7.65 -16.49
N GLY A 306 -11.08 8.18 -16.03
CA GLY A 306 -10.51 9.45 -16.45
C GLY A 306 -11.11 10.67 -15.73
N GLU A 307 -11.88 10.49 -14.67
CA GLU A 307 -12.35 11.58 -13.83
C GLU A 307 -11.23 12.02 -12.88
N SER A 308 -10.86 13.31 -12.96
CA SER A 308 -9.72 13.85 -12.21
C SER A 308 -10.12 14.93 -11.20
N PHE A 309 -9.49 14.86 -10.02
CA PHE A 309 -9.65 15.79 -8.91
C PHE A 309 -8.30 16.36 -8.49
N GLU A 310 -8.19 17.68 -8.47
CA GLU A 310 -6.99 18.39 -8.01
C GLU A 310 -7.20 18.98 -6.62
N GLN A 311 -6.35 18.61 -5.67
CA GLN A 311 -6.13 19.36 -4.43
C GLN A 311 -5.04 20.41 -4.71
N ILE A 312 -5.39 21.69 -4.65
CA ILE A 312 -4.48 22.81 -4.93
C ILE A 312 -4.31 23.64 -3.65
N ALA A 313 -3.08 23.83 -3.18
CA ALA A 313 -2.82 24.51 -1.92
C ALA A 313 -3.24 25.99 -1.98
N THR A 314 -3.97 26.43 -0.95
CA THR A 314 -4.47 27.80 -0.79
C THR A 314 -3.86 28.54 0.39
N ASP A 315 -3.20 27.83 1.31
CA ASP A 315 -2.57 28.36 2.53
C ASP A 315 -1.53 27.35 3.05
N LEU A 316 -0.41 27.87 3.56
CA LEU A 316 0.66 27.12 4.22
C LEU A 316 0.94 27.81 5.56
N GLY A 317 0.63 27.14 6.67
CA GLY A 317 0.76 27.70 8.01
C GLY A 317 1.46 26.77 9.00
N ASN A 318 1.89 27.33 10.13
CA ASN A 318 2.43 26.61 11.29
C ASN A 318 1.44 26.69 12.46
#